data_AF-A0ABD2MIF9-F1
#
_entry.id   AF-A0ABD2MIF9-F1
#
_cell.length_a   1.000
_cell.length_b   1.000
_cell.length_c   1.000
_cell.angle_alpha   90.00
_cell.angle_beta   90.00
_cell.angle_gamma   90.00
#
_symmetry.space_group_name_H-M   'P 1'
#
loop_
_entity.id
_entity.type
_entity.pdbx_description
1 polymer ?
#
loop_
_entity_poly.entity_id
_entity_poly.type
_entity_poly.pdbx_seq_one_letter_code
_entity_poly.pdbx_strand_id
1 'polypeptide(L)'
;PTISLFQQLEATKESLSNTQQQLSRQISMYDQANSRIRSLEDEKAHLESRLNKAENDITSCELTKDGLKRDKNTFMNFLERLARALNMEEIAHDIGVDLHTESLLLRAEQLARLESDKLVDKTALVYQLQRRVRNLREQVQRKDLHLDLLRRKLNLQEDNVKTRCLLQNERDEASMRVKKLLKQVDHLQLQLSDAKSQIRDLNNQLAEATDYKITALERGRKIEELQKRLIESETLRTKYNRKLTHLKDQIRVTGETIDQERNISEHSLQLLRDELARVKDTLSEIQRREAQLQNFKSSIAKILGVALPMPDYELISRLQKLVDAHHDFTLVSRRYDDPVLRLTTRSPTGGSRISRTPDRSRYDDSGYTDAADLDDIDDDIFKRQSRPI
;
A
#
# COMPACT_ATOMS: atom_id res chain seq x y z
N PRO A 1 24.70 20.64 -237.49
CA PRO A 1 25.83 20.26 -236.59
C PRO A 1 26.36 21.42 -235.71
N THR A 2 25.47 22.16 -235.02
CA THR A 2 25.89 23.22 -234.06
C THR A 2 24.89 23.47 -232.93
N ILE A 3 23.65 22.98 -233.06
CA ILE A 3 22.59 23.15 -232.05
C ILE A 3 22.74 22.14 -230.88
N SER A 4 23.53 21.08 -231.03
CA SER A 4 23.66 20.00 -230.03
C SER A 4 24.58 20.29 -228.83
N LEU A 5 25.49 21.26 -228.92
CA LEU A 5 26.50 21.51 -227.87
C LEU A 5 26.06 22.59 -226.85
N PHE A 6 25.19 23.52 -227.25
CA PHE A 6 24.66 24.55 -226.34
C PHE A 6 23.66 23.95 -225.33
N GLN A 7 22.87 22.96 -225.75
CA GLN A 7 21.93 22.25 -224.88
C GLN A 7 22.62 21.46 -223.75
N GLN A 8 23.86 20.99 -223.93
CA GLN A 8 24.59 20.27 -222.87
C GLN A 8 25.14 21.20 -221.78
N LEU A 9 25.55 22.43 -222.13
CA LEU A 9 26.14 23.37 -221.17
C LEU A 9 25.07 24.02 -220.29
N GLU A 10 23.89 24.33 -220.84
CA GLU A 10 22.73 24.76 -220.05
C GLU A 10 22.27 23.67 -219.07
N ALA A 11 22.21 22.41 -219.50
CA ALA A 11 21.82 21.30 -218.64
C ALA A 11 22.75 21.14 -217.41
N THR A 12 24.06 21.33 -217.58
CA THR A 12 25.03 21.24 -216.46
C THR A 12 24.93 22.40 -215.48
N LYS A 13 24.65 23.62 -215.95
CA LYS A 13 24.49 24.81 -215.11
C LYS A 13 23.20 24.74 -214.29
N GLU A 14 22.13 24.23 -214.90
CA GLU A 14 20.86 23.96 -214.25
C GLU A 14 20.99 22.83 -213.22
N SER A 15 21.77 21.78 -213.52
CA SER A 15 22.11 20.73 -212.56
C SER A 15 22.87 21.27 -211.34
N LEU A 16 23.86 22.15 -211.53
CA LEU A 16 24.64 22.72 -210.43
C LEU A 16 23.78 23.61 -209.53
N SER A 17 22.92 24.44 -210.13
CA SER A 17 21.94 25.28 -209.42
C SER A 17 20.97 24.43 -208.60
N ASN A 18 20.46 23.34 -209.19
CA ASN A 18 19.61 22.38 -208.48
C ASN A 18 20.31 21.71 -207.30
N THR A 19 21.58 21.29 -207.45
CA THR A 19 22.35 20.76 -206.32
C THR A 19 22.64 21.80 -205.25
N GLN A 20 22.91 23.05 -205.60
CA GLN A 20 23.16 24.12 -204.62
C GLN A 20 21.88 24.48 -203.85
N GLN A 21 20.74 24.51 -204.54
CA GLN A 21 19.43 24.74 -203.92
C GLN A 21 19.02 23.54 -203.04
N GLN A 22 19.34 22.31 -203.44
CA GLN A 22 19.21 21.13 -202.59
C GLN A 22 20.09 21.22 -201.34
N LEU A 23 21.35 21.63 -201.46
CA LEU A 23 22.26 21.75 -200.31
C LEU A 23 21.79 22.85 -199.33
N SER A 24 21.35 24.01 -199.82
CA SER A 24 20.79 25.07 -198.96
C SER A 24 19.51 24.62 -198.24
N ARG A 25 18.62 23.86 -198.93
CA ARG A 25 17.47 23.23 -198.27
C ARG A 25 17.91 22.21 -197.22
N GLN A 26 18.96 21.44 -197.50
CA GLN A 26 19.48 20.43 -196.58
C GLN A 26 20.11 21.06 -195.33
N ILE A 27 20.85 22.17 -195.47
CA ILE A 27 21.39 22.95 -194.35
C ILE A 27 20.26 23.56 -193.52
N SER A 28 19.26 24.18 -194.17
CA SER A 28 18.11 24.74 -193.45
C SER A 28 17.32 23.66 -192.69
N MET A 29 17.12 22.48 -193.29
CA MET A 29 16.51 21.35 -192.58
C MET A 29 17.39 20.86 -191.41
N TYR A 30 18.72 20.85 -191.56
CA TYR A 30 19.65 20.47 -190.52
C TYR A 30 19.63 21.46 -189.35
N ASP A 31 19.59 22.76 -189.61
CA ASP A 31 19.47 23.79 -188.57
C ASP A 31 18.12 23.73 -187.85
N GLN A 32 17.03 23.48 -188.59
CA GLN A 32 15.71 23.26 -188.01
C GLN A 32 15.68 22.01 -187.13
N ALA A 33 16.32 20.92 -187.57
CA ALA A 33 16.47 19.70 -186.80
C ALA A 33 17.31 19.95 -185.53
N ASN A 34 18.42 20.69 -185.62
CA ASN A 34 19.25 21.03 -184.47
C ASN A 34 18.56 21.97 -183.48
N SER A 35 17.81 22.97 -183.94
CA SER A 35 17.01 23.82 -183.07
C SER A 35 15.93 23.01 -182.35
N ARG A 36 15.33 22.03 -183.04
CA ARG A 36 14.36 21.11 -182.44
C ARG A 36 15.01 20.15 -181.45
N ILE A 37 16.22 19.65 -181.74
CA ILE A 37 17.00 18.83 -180.80
C ILE A 37 17.29 19.64 -179.53
N ARG A 38 17.78 20.89 -179.63
CA ARG A 38 18.03 21.73 -178.45
C ARG A 38 16.76 22.01 -177.66
N SER A 39 15.65 22.33 -178.33
CA SER A 39 14.36 22.52 -177.65
C SER A 39 13.90 21.25 -176.93
N LEU A 40 14.11 20.07 -177.53
CA LEU A 40 13.80 18.78 -176.91
C LEU A 40 14.77 18.44 -175.77
N GLU A 41 16.03 18.86 -175.85
CA GLU A 41 17.02 18.71 -174.78
C GLU A 41 16.68 19.60 -173.58
N ASP A 42 16.28 20.86 -173.81
CA ASP A 42 15.80 21.77 -172.76
C ASP A 42 14.50 21.25 -172.13
N GLU A 43 13.57 20.75 -172.95
CA GLU A 43 12.32 20.14 -172.47
C GLU A 43 12.59 18.85 -171.68
N LYS A 44 13.53 18.02 -172.15
CA LYS A 44 14.02 16.84 -171.42
C LYS A 44 14.62 17.23 -170.07
N ALA A 45 15.54 18.20 -170.03
CA ALA A 45 16.15 18.66 -168.78
C ALA A 45 15.12 19.25 -167.81
N HIS A 46 14.10 19.95 -168.32
CA HIS A 46 13.00 20.46 -167.51
C HIS A 46 12.12 19.33 -166.95
N LEU A 47 11.78 18.34 -167.77
CA LEU A 47 11.02 17.16 -167.34
C LEU A 47 11.80 16.31 -166.35
N GLU A 48 13.11 16.11 -166.55
CA GLU A 48 14.00 15.41 -165.62
C GLU A 48 14.09 16.13 -164.28
N SER A 49 14.21 17.47 -164.28
CA SER A 49 14.19 18.28 -163.04
C SER A 49 12.85 18.17 -162.30
N ARG A 50 11.73 18.18 -163.02
CA ARG A 50 10.40 17.98 -162.44
C ARG A 50 10.19 16.57 -161.89
N LEU A 51 10.69 15.55 -162.59
CA LEU A 51 10.64 14.16 -162.14
C LEU A 51 11.45 13.99 -160.86
N ASN A 52 12.71 14.43 -160.83
CA ASN A 52 13.55 14.39 -159.64
C ASN A 52 12.91 15.12 -158.45
N LYS A 53 12.29 16.28 -158.69
CA LYS A 53 11.58 17.01 -157.64
C LYS A 53 10.40 16.20 -157.10
N ALA A 54 9.59 15.60 -157.99
CA ALA A 54 8.46 14.78 -157.59
C ALA A 54 8.91 13.50 -156.83
N GLU A 55 9.99 12.87 -157.25
CA GLU A 55 10.58 11.71 -156.56
C GLU A 55 11.08 12.07 -155.16
N ASN A 56 11.72 13.24 -155.00
CA ASN A 56 12.13 13.76 -153.69
C ASN A 56 10.93 14.08 -152.79
N ASP A 57 9.87 14.69 -153.34
CA ASP A 57 8.65 15.02 -152.60
C ASP A 57 7.91 13.73 -152.16
N ILE A 58 7.84 12.71 -153.03
CA ILE A 58 7.30 11.38 -152.69
C ILE A 58 8.11 10.75 -151.56
N THR A 59 9.44 10.72 -151.69
CA THR A 59 10.33 10.14 -150.67
C THR A 59 10.18 10.85 -149.32
N SER A 60 10.11 12.18 -149.33
CA SER A 60 9.88 13.00 -148.13
C SER A 60 8.50 12.72 -147.49
N CYS A 61 7.47 12.57 -148.33
CA CYS A 61 6.12 12.22 -147.90
C CYS A 61 6.07 10.81 -147.27
N GLU A 62 6.77 9.82 -147.84
CA GLU A 62 6.86 8.47 -147.30
C GLU A 62 7.57 8.43 -145.95
N LEU A 63 8.70 9.14 -145.81
CA LEU A 63 9.40 9.27 -144.53
C LEU A 63 8.52 9.91 -143.46
N THR A 64 7.76 10.95 -143.82
CA THR A 64 6.81 11.62 -142.91
C THR A 64 5.67 10.68 -142.52
N LYS A 65 5.11 9.93 -143.48
CA LYS A 65 4.06 8.95 -143.24
C LYS A 65 4.53 7.84 -142.31
N ASP A 66 5.74 7.33 -142.48
CA ASP A 66 6.29 6.30 -141.61
C ASP A 66 6.65 6.86 -140.22
N GLY A 67 7.08 8.11 -140.13
CA GLY A 67 7.18 8.85 -138.87
C GLY A 67 5.84 8.86 -138.12
N LEU A 68 4.78 9.33 -138.78
CA LEU A 68 3.43 9.38 -138.21
C LEU A 68 2.89 8.00 -137.80
N LYS A 69 3.20 6.93 -138.55
CA LYS A 69 2.85 5.56 -138.15
C LYS A 69 3.58 5.13 -136.87
N ARG A 70 4.87 5.42 -136.74
CA ARG A 70 5.65 5.10 -135.54
C ARG A 70 5.12 5.86 -134.32
N ASP A 71 4.82 7.14 -134.49
CA ASP A 71 4.24 7.98 -133.45
C ASP A 71 2.86 7.46 -133.03
N LYS A 72 2.01 7.10 -134.01
CA LYS A 72 0.72 6.45 -133.74
C LYS A 72 0.89 5.17 -132.93
N ASN A 73 1.79 4.27 -133.33
CA ASN A 73 2.01 3.02 -132.61
C ASN A 73 2.52 3.26 -131.18
N THR A 74 3.42 4.23 -131.00
CA THR A 74 3.94 4.62 -129.69
C THR A 74 2.84 5.18 -128.80
N PHE A 75 1.98 6.03 -129.37
CA PHE A 75 0.83 6.60 -128.67
C PHE A 75 -0.19 5.52 -128.28
N MET A 76 -0.52 4.59 -129.19
CA MET A 76 -1.43 3.48 -128.89
C MET A 76 -0.88 2.57 -127.78
N ASN A 77 0.41 2.23 -127.83
CA ASN A 77 1.06 1.46 -126.76
C ASN A 77 1.03 2.19 -125.40
N PHE A 78 1.19 3.51 -125.42
CA PHE A 78 1.03 4.33 -124.21
C PHE A 78 -0.40 4.27 -123.66
N LEU A 79 -1.41 4.42 -124.53
CA LEU A 79 -2.82 4.31 -124.14
C LEU A 79 -3.16 2.94 -123.57
N GLU A 80 -2.67 1.85 -124.17
CA GLU A 80 -2.86 0.50 -123.62
C GLU A 80 -2.26 0.37 -122.21
N ARG A 81 -1.03 0.84 -122.00
CA ARG A 81 -0.38 0.80 -120.68
C ARG A 81 -1.14 1.65 -119.65
N LEU A 82 -1.64 2.81 -120.06
CA LEU A 82 -2.45 3.67 -119.21
C LEU A 82 -3.80 3.01 -118.88
N ALA A 83 -4.42 2.35 -119.86
CA ALA A 83 -5.62 1.56 -119.64
C ALA A 83 -5.39 0.46 -118.62
N ARG A 84 -4.27 -0.28 -118.70
CA ARG A 84 -3.90 -1.28 -117.67
C ARG A 84 -3.77 -0.65 -116.29
N ALA A 85 -3.02 0.45 -116.20
CA ALA A 85 -2.79 1.15 -114.93
C ALA A 85 -4.08 1.67 -114.28
N LEU A 86 -5.09 2.02 -115.08
CA LEU A 86 -6.40 2.51 -114.63
C LEU A 86 -7.48 1.41 -114.51
N ASN A 87 -7.11 0.15 -114.79
CA ASN A 87 -8.00 -1.01 -114.91
C ASN A 87 -9.13 -0.81 -115.94
N MET A 88 -8.78 -0.36 -117.15
CA MET A 88 -9.67 -0.04 -118.29
C MET A 88 -9.33 -0.86 -119.55
N GLU A 89 -8.74 -2.06 -119.39
CA GLU A 89 -8.20 -2.86 -120.50
C GLU A 89 -9.28 -3.38 -121.48
N GLU A 90 -10.47 -3.71 -120.97
CA GLU A 90 -11.55 -4.34 -121.74
C GLU A 90 -12.29 -3.35 -122.66
N ILE A 91 -12.23 -2.05 -122.38
CA ILE A 91 -12.96 -1.00 -123.09
C ILE A 91 -12.15 -0.44 -124.28
N ALA A 92 -10.83 -0.69 -124.30
CA ALA A 92 -9.89 -0.07 -125.23
C ALA A 92 -9.96 -0.54 -126.69
N HIS A 93 -10.49 -1.76 -126.93
CA HIS A 93 -10.40 -2.40 -128.25
C HIS A 93 -11.53 -2.00 -129.22
N ASP A 94 -12.69 -1.60 -128.71
CA ASP A 94 -13.92 -1.46 -129.52
C ASP A 94 -14.39 -0.01 -129.72
N ILE A 95 -13.72 0.94 -129.06
CA ILE A 95 -14.12 2.35 -129.04
C ILE A 95 -12.98 3.18 -129.63
N GLY A 96 -13.27 3.98 -130.65
CA GLY A 96 -12.24 4.78 -131.35
C GLY A 96 -11.36 5.61 -130.42
N VAL A 97 -10.16 5.96 -130.88
CA VAL A 97 -9.09 6.57 -130.07
C VAL A 97 -9.58 7.77 -129.25
N ASP A 98 -10.42 8.65 -129.82
CA ASP A 98 -10.93 9.85 -129.14
C ASP A 98 -11.76 9.49 -127.88
N LEU A 99 -12.69 8.55 -128.02
CA LEU A 99 -13.52 8.08 -126.91
C LEU A 99 -12.71 7.24 -125.92
N HIS A 100 -11.70 6.51 -126.39
CA HIS A 100 -10.79 5.77 -125.52
C HIS A 100 -9.98 6.74 -124.63
N THR A 101 -9.44 7.81 -125.21
CA THR A 101 -8.72 8.84 -124.44
C THR A 101 -9.60 9.55 -123.41
N GLU A 102 -10.84 9.88 -123.79
CA GLU A 102 -11.80 10.52 -122.88
C GLU A 102 -12.18 9.58 -121.72
N SER A 103 -12.39 8.29 -122.01
CA SER A 103 -12.73 7.28 -121.00
C SER A 103 -11.59 7.09 -119.98
N LEU A 104 -10.33 7.12 -120.45
CA LEU A 104 -9.16 7.04 -119.57
C LEU A 104 -9.03 8.29 -118.70
N LEU A 105 -9.28 9.47 -119.26
CA LEU A 105 -9.26 10.73 -118.50
C LEU A 105 -10.33 10.72 -117.41
N LEU A 106 -11.57 10.40 -117.75
CA LEU A 106 -12.67 10.30 -116.78
C LEU A 106 -12.37 9.30 -115.66
N ARG A 107 -11.75 8.16 -116.00
CA ARG A 107 -11.33 7.16 -115.01
C ARG A 107 -10.24 7.69 -114.08
N ALA A 108 -9.23 8.38 -114.62
CA ALA A 108 -8.17 8.99 -113.81
C ALA A 108 -8.73 10.05 -112.86
N GLU A 109 -9.64 10.91 -113.34
CA GLU A 109 -10.34 11.88 -112.50
C GLU A 109 -11.18 11.20 -111.40
N GLN A 110 -11.89 10.13 -111.74
CA GLN A 110 -12.67 9.36 -110.77
C GLN A 110 -11.79 8.77 -109.67
N LEU A 111 -10.67 8.13 -110.03
CA LEU A 111 -9.73 7.55 -109.07
C LEU A 111 -9.12 8.64 -108.17
N ALA A 112 -8.72 9.78 -108.73
CA ALA A 112 -8.21 10.91 -107.96
C ALA A 112 -9.24 11.44 -106.95
N ARG A 113 -10.52 11.56 -107.35
CA ARG A 113 -11.60 11.95 -106.42
C ARG A 113 -11.78 10.92 -105.30
N LEU A 114 -11.83 9.62 -105.63
CA LEU A 114 -11.96 8.55 -104.65
C LEU A 114 -10.77 8.50 -103.66
N GLU A 115 -9.55 8.78 -104.12
CA GLU A 115 -8.37 8.87 -103.25
C GLU A 115 -8.42 10.09 -102.34
N SER A 116 -8.85 11.25 -102.87
CA SER A 116 -9.08 12.47 -102.09
C SER A 116 -10.12 12.24 -100.99
N ASP A 117 -11.27 11.63 -101.33
CA ASP A 117 -12.32 11.34 -100.37
C ASP A 117 -11.83 10.38 -99.28
N LYS A 118 -11.12 9.30 -99.66
CA LYS A 118 -10.47 8.38 -98.70
C LYS A 118 -9.46 9.10 -97.80
N LEU A 119 -8.73 10.08 -98.32
CA LEU A 119 -7.77 10.86 -97.55
C LEU A 119 -8.48 11.77 -96.54
N VAL A 120 -9.59 12.39 -96.93
CA VAL A 120 -10.45 13.19 -96.04
C VAL A 120 -11.01 12.30 -94.91
N ASP A 121 -11.54 11.12 -95.24
CA ASP A 121 -12.07 10.17 -94.25
C ASP A 121 -11.00 9.69 -93.26
N LYS A 122 -9.81 9.33 -93.76
CA LYS A 122 -8.67 8.96 -92.91
C LYS A 122 -8.25 10.11 -92.01
N THR A 123 -8.22 11.34 -92.56
CA THR A 123 -7.88 12.54 -91.81
C THR A 123 -8.89 12.78 -90.69
N ALA A 124 -10.20 12.68 -90.99
CA ALA A 124 -11.26 12.79 -89.99
C ALA A 124 -11.14 11.72 -88.90
N LEU A 125 -10.86 10.47 -89.27
CA LEU A 125 -10.63 9.38 -88.32
C LEU A 125 -9.41 9.63 -87.43
N VAL A 126 -8.29 10.10 -88.00
CA VAL A 126 -7.10 10.46 -87.23
C VAL A 126 -7.41 11.55 -86.22
N TYR A 127 -8.14 12.61 -86.61
CA TYR A 127 -8.58 13.65 -85.68
C TYR A 127 -9.48 13.11 -84.56
N GLN A 128 -10.43 12.22 -84.90
CA GLN A 128 -11.29 11.58 -83.90
C GLN A 128 -10.49 10.73 -82.91
N LEU A 129 -9.54 9.92 -83.41
CA LEU A 129 -8.66 9.10 -82.57
C LEU A 129 -7.73 9.96 -81.70
N GLN A 130 -7.16 11.03 -82.24
CA GLN A 130 -6.34 11.98 -81.46
C GLN A 130 -7.15 12.61 -80.32
N ARG A 131 -8.39 13.06 -80.60
CA ARG A 131 -9.30 13.57 -79.57
C ARG A 131 -9.62 12.49 -78.53
N ARG A 132 -9.85 11.25 -78.96
CA ARG A 132 -10.12 10.12 -78.05
C ARG A 132 -8.92 9.82 -77.16
N VAL A 133 -7.71 9.79 -77.70
CA VAL A 133 -6.46 9.61 -76.95
C VAL A 133 -6.27 10.72 -75.92
N ARG A 134 -6.49 11.98 -76.31
CA ARG A 134 -6.42 13.12 -75.38
C ARG A 134 -7.41 12.95 -74.22
N ASN A 135 -8.67 12.65 -74.50
CA ASN A 135 -9.69 12.46 -73.47
C ASN A 135 -9.35 11.29 -72.52
N LEU A 136 -8.83 10.18 -73.06
CA LEU A 136 -8.41 9.04 -72.24
C LEU A 136 -7.20 9.38 -71.36
N ARG A 137 -6.22 10.12 -71.88
CA ARG A 137 -5.08 10.62 -71.08
C ARG A 137 -5.55 11.50 -69.92
N GLU A 138 -6.45 12.45 -70.19
CA GLU A 138 -7.02 13.30 -69.15
C GLU A 138 -7.81 12.48 -68.11
N GLN A 139 -8.54 11.44 -68.55
CA GLN A 139 -9.26 10.55 -67.64
C GLN A 139 -8.32 9.74 -66.73
N VAL A 140 -7.22 9.23 -67.28
CA VAL A 140 -6.19 8.51 -66.52
C VAL A 140 -5.56 9.44 -65.48
N GLN A 141 -5.14 10.65 -65.87
CA GLN A 141 -4.58 11.64 -64.95
C GLN A 141 -5.54 11.99 -63.80
N ARG A 142 -6.84 12.13 -64.09
CA ARG A 142 -7.87 12.37 -63.04
C ARG A 142 -7.99 11.18 -62.09
N LYS A 143 -7.93 9.95 -62.59
CA LYS A 143 -7.98 8.74 -61.76
C LYS A 143 -6.71 8.57 -60.93
N ASP A 144 -5.53 8.88 -61.47
CA ASP A 144 -4.27 8.84 -60.73
C ASP A 144 -4.30 9.82 -59.55
N LEU A 145 -4.74 11.06 -59.79
CA LEU A 145 -4.92 12.05 -58.73
C LEU A 145 -5.93 11.57 -57.66
N HIS A 146 -7.03 10.95 -58.09
CA HIS A 146 -8.02 10.41 -57.16
C HIS A 146 -7.45 9.26 -56.31
N LEU A 147 -6.68 8.35 -56.92
CA LEU A 147 -6.01 7.26 -56.22
C LEU A 147 -4.99 7.78 -55.20
N ASP A 148 -4.20 8.80 -55.56
CA ASP A 148 -3.25 9.41 -54.65
C ASP A 148 -3.95 10.07 -53.45
N LEU A 149 -5.08 10.75 -53.68
CA LEU A 149 -5.89 11.30 -52.60
C LEU A 149 -6.46 10.20 -51.68
N LEU A 150 -6.95 9.09 -52.25
CA LEU A 150 -7.45 7.97 -51.46
C LEU A 150 -6.35 7.29 -50.64
N ARG A 151 -5.16 7.09 -51.21
CA ARG A 151 -3.99 6.56 -50.49
C ARG A 151 -3.60 7.46 -49.32
N ARG A 152 -3.55 8.79 -49.52
CA ARG A 152 -3.28 9.75 -48.43
C ARG A 152 -4.37 9.69 -47.34
N LYS A 153 -5.64 9.63 -47.72
CA LYS A 153 -6.76 9.50 -46.77
C LYS A 153 -6.67 8.19 -45.97
N LEU A 154 -6.32 7.09 -46.62
CA LEU A 154 -6.14 5.80 -45.97
C LEU A 154 -5.00 5.85 -44.95
N ASN A 155 -3.83 6.37 -45.34
CA ASN A 155 -2.69 6.52 -44.43
C ASN A 155 -3.04 7.40 -43.22
N LEU A 156 -3.70 8.54 -43.44
CA LEU A 156 -4.18 9.40 -42.34
C LEU A 156 -5.16 8.65 -41.42
N GLN A 157 -6.04 7.82 -41.99
CA GLN A 157 -6.99 7.05 -41.20
C GLN A 157 -6.29 5.95 -40.38
N GLU A 158 -5.31 5.27 -40.95
CA GLU A 158 -4.47 4.29 -40.25
C GLU A 158 -3.70 4.93 -39.09
N ASP A 159 -3.08 6.10 -39.31
CA ASP A 159 -2.34 6.80 -38.27
C ASP A 159 -3.27 7.34 -37.17
N ASN A 160 -4.46 7.81 -37.53
CA ASN A 160 -5.50 8.18 -36.55
C ASN A 160 -5.95 6.98 -35.72
N VAL A 161 -6.09 5.79 -36.30
CA VAL A 161 -6.43 4.57 -35.56
C VAL A 161 -5.31 4.17 -34.61
N LYS A 162 -4.05 4.18 -35.07
CA LYS A 162 -2.88 3.92 -34.20
C LYS A 162 -2.82 4.90 -33.03
N THR A 163 -2.97 6.19 -33.30
CA THR A 163 -2.98 7.26 -32.28
C THR A 163 -4.12 7.05 -31.28
N ARG A 164 -5.34 6.76 -31.74
CA ARG A 164 -6.47 6.45 -30.84
C ARG A 164 -6.20 5.22 -29.97
N CYS A 165 -5.59 4.17 -30.52
CA CYS A 165 -5.23 2.98 -29.77
C CYS A 165 -4.19 3.27 -28.68
N LEU A 166 -3.16 4.07 -28.97
CA LEU A 166 -2.17 4.51 -27.99
C LEU A 166 -2.82 5.31 -26.85
N LEU A 167 -3.65 6.31 -27.19
CA LEU A 167 -4.35 7.13 -26.19
C LEU A 167 -5.32 6.30 -25.33
N GLN A 168 -5.98 5.31 -25.92
CA GLN A 168 -6.82 4.37 -25.17
C GLN A 168 -6.00 3.59 -24.14
N ASN A 169 -4.84 3.06 -24.54
CA ASN A 169 -3.95 2.32 -23.65
C ASN A 169 -3.44 3.21 -22.49
N GLU A 170 -2.99 4.43 -22.80
CA GLU A 170 -2.55 5.40 -21.78
C GLU A 170 -3.68 5.74 -20.79
N ARG A 171 -4.91 5.92 -21.28
CA ARG A 171 -6.10 6.15 -20.45
C ARG A 171 -6.36 4.96 -19.54
N ASP A 172 -6.26 3.74 -20.05
CA ASP A 172 -6.51 2.52 -19.28
C ASP A 172 -5.44 2.31 -18.20
N GLU A 173 -4.17 2.57 -18.52
CA GLU A 173 -3.07 2.58 -17.54
C GLU A 173 -3.25 3.65 -16.46
N ALA A 174 -3.64 4.88 -16.85
CA ALA A 174 -3.97 5.94 -15.91
C ALA A 174 -5.14 5.55 -15.00
N SER A 175 -6.18 4.95 -15.55
CA SER A 175 -7.35 4.46 -14.81
C SER A 175 -6.96 3.36 -13.81
N MET A 176 -6.07 2.45 -14.19
CA MET A 176 -5.54 1.42 -13.30
C MET A 176 -4.68 2.00 -12.17
N ARG A 177 -3.86 3.03 -12.46
CA ARG A 177 -3.11 3.77 -11.44
C ARG A 177 -4.03 4.46 -10.43
N VAL A 178 -5.08 5.14 -10.91
CA VAL A 178 -6.09 5.78 -10.04
C VAL A 178 -6.77 4.74 -9.14
N LYS A 179 -7.21 3.60 -9.69
CA LYS A 179 -7.81 2.52 -8.88
C LYS A 179 -6.87 1.98 -7.80
N LYS A 180 -5.56 1.86 -8.07
CA LYS A 180 -4.57 1.45 -7.06
C LYS A 180 -4.41 2.50 -5.96
N LEU A 181 -4.32 3.77 -6.33
CA LEU A 181 -4.21 4.89 -5.37
C LEU A 181 -5.45 5.00 -4.49
N LEU A 182 -6.66 4.83 -5.04
CA LEU A 182 -7.89 4.83 -4.25
C LEU A 182 -7.88 3.72 -3.18
N LYS A 183 -7.49 2.49 -3.54
CA LYS A 183 -7.35 1.40 -2.56
C LYS A 183 -6.31 1.70 -1.47
N GLN A 184 -5.22 2.39 -1.81
CA GLN A 184 -4.23 2.82 -0.84
C GLN A 184 -4.79 3.90 0.10
N VAL A 185 -5.56 4.84 -0.44
CA VAL A 185 -6.27 5.85 0.37
C VAL A 185 -7.25 5.18 1.34
N ASP A 186 -8.06 4.23 0.88
CA ASP A 186 -8.99 3.48 1.74
C ASP A 186 -8.26 2.75 2.87
N HIS A 187 -7.12 2.10 2.55
CA HIS A 187 -6.30 1.42 3.54
C HIS A 187 -5.71 2.39 4.58
N LEU A 188 -5.16 3.52 4.14
CA LEU A 188 -4.62 4.55 5.03
C LEU A 188 -5.71 5.21 5.89
N GLN A 189 -6.91 5.39 5.36
CA GLN A 189 -8.06 5.90 6.11
C GLN A 189 -8.48 4.93 7.22
N LEU A 190 -8.49 3.63 6.94
CA LEU A 190 -8.77 2.61 7.95
C LEU A 190 -7.71 2.63 9.07
N GLN A 191 -6.43 2.64 8.71
CA GLN A 191 -5.33 2.74 9.69
C GLN A 191 -5.42 4.02 10.55
N LEU A 192 -5.78 5.15 9.94
CA LEU A 192 -5.99 6.40 10.67
C LEU A 192 -7.17 6.30 11.65
N SER A 193 -8.26 5.63 11.25
CA SER A 193 -9.42 5.38 12.12
C SER A 193 -9.04 4.51 13.31
N ASP A 194 -8.31 3.42 13.07
CA ASP A 194 -7.86 2.50 14.12
C ASP A 194 -6.92 3.20 15.11
N ALA A 195 -5.96 3.98 14.62
CA ALA A 195 -5.06 4.79 15.45
C ALA A 195 -5.83 5.81 16.30
N LYS A 196 -6.84 6.48 15.73
CA LYS A 196 -7.73 7.38 16.49
C LYS A 196 -8.53 6.64 17.56
N SER A 197 -8.96 5.40 17.30
CA SER A 197 -9.63 4.57 18.29
C SER A 197 -8.68 4.23 19.45
N GLN A 198 -7.48 3.75 19.14
CA GLN A 198 -6.46 3.43 20.14
C GLN A 198 -6.10 4.64 21.02
N ILE A 199 -5.98 5.84 20.43
CA ILE A 199 -5.76 7.07 21.19
C ILE A 199 -6.91 7.34 22.17
N ARG A 200 -8.16 7.15 21.75
CA ARG A 200 -9.32 7.31 22.65
C ARG A 200 -9.30 6.30 23.78
N ASP A 201 -8.99 5.04 23.48
CA ASP A 201 -8.92 3.98 24.49
C ASP A 201 -7.80 4.24 25.52
N LEU A 202 -6.63 4.68 25.07
CA LEU A 202 -5.52 5.07 25.95
C LEU A 202 -5.87 6.29 26.81
N ASN A 203 -6.58 7.28 26.26
CA ASN A 203 -7.04 8.43 27.06
C ASN A 203 -8.06 8.00 28.12
N ASN A 204 -8.95 7.06 27.81
CA ASN A 204 -9.89 6.50 28.79
C ASN A 204 -9.14 5.74 29.88
N GLN A 205 -8.17 4.88 29.53
CA GLN A 205 -7.32 4.19 30.51
C GLN A 205 -6.53 5.16 31.39
N LEU A 206 -6.06 6.28 30.82
CA LEU A 206 -5.37 7.31 31.58
C LEU A 206 -6.32 7.98 32.59
N ALA A 207 -7.57 8.27 32.20
CA ALA A 207 -8.58 8.79 33.11
C ALA A 207 -8.89 7.80 34.25
N GLU A 208 -9.11 6.52 33.94
CA GLU A 208 -9.31 5.48 34.94
C GLU A 208 -8.10 5.37 35.90
N ALA A 209 -6.87 5.43 35.37
CA ALA A 209 -5.66 5.43 36.18
C ALA A 209 -5.60 6.64 37.13
N THR A 210 -6.06 7.81 36.69
CA THR A 210 -6.16 8.99 37.57
C THR A 210 -7.19 8.79 38.68
N ASP A 211 -8.34 8.18 38.40
CA ASP A 211 -9.37 7.87 39.41
C ASP A 211 -8.89 6.84 40.43
N TYR A 212 -8.18 5.80 39.98
CA TYR A 212 -7.53 4.84 40.88
C TYR A 212 -6.51 5.52 41.78
N LYS A 213 -5.71 6.45 41.25
CA LYS A 213 -4.74 7.22 42.04
C LYS A 213 -5.44 8.10 43.09
N ILE A 214 -6.53 8.78 42.73
CA ILE A 214 -7.33 9.59 43.67
C ILE A 214 -7.86 8.69 44.80
N THR A 215 -8.50 7.57 44.45
CA THR A 215 -9.05 6.61 45.43
C THR A 215 -7.96 6.04 46.34
N ALA A 216 -6.78 5.72 45.80
CA ALA A 216 -5.65 5.23 46.59
C ALA A 216 -5.15 6.27 47.59
N LEU A 217 -5.07 7.54 47.19
CA LEU A 217 -4.68 8.64 48.09
C LEU A 217 -5.72 8.88 49.19
N GLU A 218 -7.02 8.79 48.87
CA GLU A 218 -8.09 8.89 49.88
C GLU A 218 -8.04 7.75 50.90
N ARG A 219 -7.80 6.51 50.44
CA ARG A 219 -7.56 5.36 51.33
C ARG A 219 -6.32 5.56 52.19
N GLY A 220 -5.23 6.09 51.63
CA GLY A 220 -4.02 6.45 52.37
C GLY A 220 -4.29 7.44 53.51
N ARG A 221 -4.98 8.55 53.21
CA ARG A 221 -5.42 9.54 54.23
C ARG A 221 -6.28 8.89 55.32
N LYS A 222 -7.16 7.96 54.95
CA LYS A 222 -8.01 7.26 55.92
C LYS A 222 -7.20 6.34 56.84
N ILE A 223 -6.19 5.65 56.32
CA ILE A 223 -5.27 4.83 57.09
C ILE A 223 -4.51 5.70 58.10
N GLU A 224 -3.96 6.84 57.66
CA GLU A 224 -3.27 7.79 58.53
C GLU A 224 -4.18 8.29 59.67
N GLU A 225 -5.45 8.62 59.37
CA GLU A 225 -6.44 9.02 60.37
C GLU A 225 -6.70 7.89 61.40
N LEU A 226 -6.86 6.65 60.93
CA LEU A 226 -7.09 5.49 61.79
C LEU A 226 -5.87 5.16 62.64
N GLN A 227 -4.66 5.27 62.09
CA GLN A 227 -3.40 5.11 62.83
C GLN A 227 -3.30 6.14 63.96
N LYS A 228 -3.63 7.40 63.69
CA LYS A 228 -3.66 8.44 64.73
C LYS A 228 -4.64 8.10 65.85
N ARG A 229 -5.87 7.69 65.52
CA ARG A 229 -6.86 7.26 66.52
C ARG A 229 -6.42 6.03 67.31
N LEU A 230 -5.75 5.08 66.66
CA LEU A 230 -5.18 3.92 67.32
C LEU A 230 -4.17 4.38 68.38
N ILE A 231 -3.17 5.18 67.99
CA ILE A 231 -2.16 5.73 68.92
C ILE A 231 -2.82 6.45 70.09
N GLU A 232 -3.78 7.34 69.84
CA GLU A 232 -4.54 8.03 70.89
C GLU A 232 -5.21 7.03 71.86
N SER A 233 -5.87 5.99 71.32
CA SER A 233 -6.47 4.92 72.12
C SER A 233 -5.44 4.14 72.95
N GLU A 234 -4.27 3.82 72.39
CA GLU A 234 -3.19 3.12 73.10
C GLU A 234 -2.60 3.96 74.23
N THR A 235 -2.41 5.27 74.00
CA THR A 235 -1.97 6.19 75.05
C THR A 235 -2.99 6.31 76.17
N LEU A 236 -4.28 6.27 75.86
CA LEU A 236 -5.34 6.29 76.86
C LEU A 236 -5.40 4.96 77.64
N ARG A 237 -5.29 3.82 76.94
CA ARG A 237 -5.19 2.48 77.53
C ARG A 237 -4.03 2.39 78.51
N THR A 238 -2.84 2.85 78.13
CA THR A 238 -1.65 2.84 79.01
C THR A 238 -1.84 3.73 80.24
N LYS A 239 -2.43 4.93 80.10
CA LYS A 239 -2.77 5.81 81.23
C LYS A 239 -3.74 5.14 82.20
N TYR A 240 -4.83 4.55 81.71
CA TYR A 240 -5.81 3.87 82.57
C TYR A 240 -5.25 2.59 83.19
N ASN A 241 -4.41 1.84 82.48
CA ASN A 241 -3.74 0.66 83.04
C ASN A 241 -2.81 1.06 84.21
N ARG A 242 -2.00 2.12 84.05
CA ARG A 242 -1.19 2.67 85.16
C ARG A 242 -2.07 3.07 86.36
N LYS A 243 -3.19 3.74 86.13
CA LYS A 243 -4.14 4.11 87.19
C LYS A 243 -4.75 2.88 87.88
N LEU A 244 -5.10 1.85 87.11
CA LEU A 244 -5.62 0.59 87.64
C LEU A 244 -4.58 -0.12 88.51
N THR A 245 -3.33 -0.21 88.07
CA THR A 245 -2.23 -0.80 88.87
C THR A 245 -2.03 -0.03 90.17
N HIS A 246 -2.01 1.29 90.12
CA HIS A 246 -1.91 2.13 91.32
C HIS A 246 -3.05 1.89 92.31
N LEU A 247 -4.30 1.82 91.81
CA LEU A 247 -5.46 1.51 92.66
C LEU A 247 -5.41 0.09 93.23
N LYS A 248 -4.94 -0.90 92.45
CA LYS A 248 -4.72 -2.28 92.93
C LYS A 248 -3.70 -2.32 94.06
N ASP A 249 -2.57 -1.62 93.90
CA ASP A 249 -1.53 -1.53 94.94
C ASP A 249 -2.07 -0.81 96.18
N GLN A 250 -2.83 0.28 96.02
CA GLN A 250 -3.47 0.99 97.13
C GLN A 250 -4.44 0.09 97.90
N ILE A 251 -5.27 -0.70 97.20
CA ILE A 251 -6.16 -1.68 97.81
C ILE A 251 -5.36 -2.75 98.56
N ARG A 252 -4.28 -3.28 97.97
CA ARG A 252 -3.40 -4.28 98.61
C ARG A 252 -2.82 -3.74 99.92
N VAL A 253 -2.22 -2.54 99.89
CA VAL A 253 -1.63 -1.89 101.07
C VAL A 253 -2.69 -1.63 102.14
N THR A 254 -3.87 -1.13 101.75
CA THR A 254 -4.97 -0.90 102.69
C THR A 254 -5.44 -2.22 103.32
N GLY A 255 -5.53 -3.29 102.52
CA GLY A 255 -5.83 -4.63 103.01
C GLY A 255 -4.80 -5.15 104.01
N GLU A 256 -3.50 -5.02 103.70
CA GLU A 256 -2.39 -5.36 104.60
C GLU A 256 -2.46 -4.57 105.92
N THR A 257 -2.79 -3.28 105.87
CA THR A 257 -2.98 -2.45 107.09
C THR A 257 -4.17 -2.94 107.92
N ILE A 258 -5.32 -3.21 107.29
CA ILE A 258 -6.50 -3.74 108.00
C ILE A 258 -6.19 -5.09 108.64
N ASP A 259 -5.50 -6.00 107.94
CA ASP A 259 -5.11 -7.30 108.48
C ASP A 259 -4.12 -7.16 109.64
N GLN A 260 -3.14 -6.24 109.54
CA GLN A 260 -2.22 -5.92 110.64
C GLN A 260 -2.97 -5.39 111.87
N GLU A 261 -3.86 -4.40 111.70
CA GLU A 261 -4.70 -3.86 112.78
C GLU A 261 -5.57 -4.95 113.41
N ARG A 262 -6.18 -5.80 112.58
CA ARG A 262 -6.98 -6.94 113.04
C ARG A 262 -6.13 -7.91 113.86
N ASN A 263 -4.93 -8.26 113.40
CA ASN A 263 -4.02 -9.16 114.12
C ASN A 263 -3.56 -8.56 115.46
N ILE A 264 -3.26 -7.26 115.51
CA ILE A 264 -2.90 -6.55 116.75
C ILE A 264 -4.09 -6.53 117.72
N SER A 265 -5.29 -6.23 117.22
CA SER A 265 -6.52 -6.23 118.00
C SER A 265 -6.86 -7.63 118.53
N GLU A 266 -6.73 -8.66 117.70
CA GLU A 266 -6.93 -10.06 118.06
C GLU A 266 -5.92 -10.53 119.11
N HIS A 267 -4.64 -10.15 118.96
CA HIS A 267 -3.61 -10.41 119.98
C HIS A 267 -3.92 -9.70 121.30
N SER A 268 -4.35 -8.45 121.25
CA SER A 268 -4.76 -7.68 122.45
C SER A 268 -5.97 -8.30 123.15
N LEU A 269 -6.98 -8.73 122.38
CA LEU A 269 -8.13 -9.46 122.88
C LEU A 269 -7.72 -10.79 123.50
N GLN A 270 -6.74 -11.49 122.93
CA GLN A 270 -6.23 -12.74 123.49
C GLN A 270 -5.53 -12.52 124.83
N LEU A 271 -4.68 -11.49 124.95
CA LEU A 271 -4.05 -11.12 126.21
C LEU A 271 -5.08 -10.78 127.29
N LEU A 272 -6.10 -9.99 126.94
CA LEU A 272 -7.20 -9.67 127.86
C LEU A 272 -8.01 -10.90 128.26
N ARG A 273 -8.23 -11.86 127.34
CA ARG A 273 -8.86 -13.15 127.65
C ARG A 273 -8.02 -13.97 128.61
N ASP A 274 -6.71 -14.02 128.41
CA ASP A 274 -5.78 -14.76 129.28
C ASP A 274 -5.68 -14.11 130.67
N GLU A 275 -5.65 -12.78 130.75
CA GLU A 275 -5.73 -12.04 132.02
C GLU A 275 -7.05 -12.28 132.73
N LEU A 276 -8.17 -12.23 132.00
CA LEU A 276 -9.50 -12.53 132.55
C LEU A 276 -9.57 -13.97 133.08
N ALA A 277 -8.99 -14.94 132.36
CA ALA A 277 -8.89 -16.32 132.82
C ALA A 277 -8.07 -16.42 134.11
N ARG A 278 -6.91 -15.78 134.17
CA ARG A 278 -6.09 -15.73 135.41
C ARG A 278 -6.83 -15.09 136.58
N VAL A 279 -7.59 -14.01 136.33
CA VAL A 279 -8.42 -13.36 137.36
C VAL A 279 -9.53 -14.32 137.83
N LYS A 280 -10.17 -15.06 136.93
CA LYS A 280 -11.15 -16.09 137.30
C LYS A 280 -10.53 -17.21 138.13
N ASP A 281 -9.36 -17.70 137.74
CA ASP A 281 -8.66 -18.75 138.48
C ASP A 281 -8.28 -18.28 139.89
N THR A 282 -7.68 -17.09 140.01
CA THR A 282 -7.35 -16.49 141.31
C THR A 282 -8.59 -16.24 142.17
N LEU A 283 -9.69 -15.76 141.58
CA LEU A 283 -10.97 -15.61 142.27
C LEU A 283 -11.49 -16.96 142.77
N SER A 284 -11.45 -18.01 141.95
CA SER A 284 -11.88 -19.36 142.34
C SER A 284 -11.03 -19.92 143.48
N GLU A 285 -9.73 -19.63 143.50
CA GLU A 285 -8.83 -20.05 144.58
C GLU A 285 -9.12 -19.29 145.87
N ILE A 286 -9.39 -17.99 145.80
CA ILE A 286 -9.85 -17.18 146.94
C ILE A 286 -11.16 -17.73 147.49
N GLN A 287 -12.15 -18.01 146.63
CA GLN A 287 -13.42 -18.62 147.02
C GLN A 287 -13.22 -19.98 147.69
N ARG A 288 -12.30 -20.81 147.19
CA ARG A 288 -11.97 -22.10 147.82
C ARG A 288 -11.35 -21.92 149.22
N ARG A 289 -10.41 -20.98 149.37
CA ARG A 289 -9.80 -20.65 150.68
C ARG A 289 -10.83 -20.09 151.65
N GLU A 290 -11.72 -19.22 151.18
CA GLU A 290 -12.84 -18.69 151.96
C GLU A 290 -13.76 -19.82 152.43
N ALA A 291 -14.18 -20.72 151.54
CA ALA A 291 -15.00 -21.88 151.90
C ALA A 291 -14.30 -22.80 152.92
N GLN A 292 -12.99 -23.03 152.77
CA GLN A 292 -12.20 -23.78 153.77
C GLN A 292 -12.20 -23.08 155.13
N LEU A 293 -12.04 -21.75 155.15
CA LEU A 293 -12.09 -20.95 156.37
C LEU A 293 -13.48 -21.02 157.02
N GLN A 294 -14.55 -20.95 156.23
CA GLN A 294 -15.92 -21.12 156.70
C GLN A 294 -16.19 -22.52 157.25
N ASN A 295 -15.66 -23.57 156.60
CA ASN A 295 -15.73 -24.95 157.08
C ASN A 295 -14.96 -25.16 158.39
N PHE A 296 -13.78 -24.55 158.51
CA PHE A 296 -12.99 -24.56 159.74
C PHE A 296 -13.73 -23.85 160.88
N LYS A 297 -14.28 -22.66 160.60
CA LYS A 297 -15.13 -21.91 161.52
C LYS A 297 -16.34 -22.73 161.99
N SER A 298 -17.00 -23.43 161.05
CA SER A 298 -18.12 -24.34 161.35
C SER A 298 -17.71 -25.55 162.20
N SER A 299 -16.52 -26.10 161.96
CA SER A 299 -16.00 -27.23 162.73
C SER A 299 -15.66 -26.83 164.17
N ILE A 300 -15.02 -25.68 164.36
CA ILE A 300 -14.78 -25.10 165.69
C ILE A 300 -16.11 -24.86 166.42
N ALA A 301 -17.09 -24.26 165.74
CA ALA A 301 -18.40 -24.01 166.32
C ALA A 301 -19.08 -25.32 166.77
N LYS A 302 -19.01 -26.38 165.97
CA LYS A 302 -19.50 -27.72 166.34
C LYS A 302 -18.77 -28.30 167.57
N ILE A 303 -17.44 -28.22 167.63
CA ILE A 303 -16.65 -28.71 168.78
C ILE A 303 -17.03 -27.96 170.07
N LEU A 304 -17.31 -26.67 169.97
CA LEU A 304 -17.74 -25.85 171.10
C LEU A 304 -19.22 -25.99 171.46
N GLY A 305 -19.99 -26.76 170.67
CA GLY A 305 -21.45 -26.87 170.84
C GLY A 305 -22.20 -25.55 170.61
N VAL A 306 -21.65 -24.64 169.80
CA VAL A 306 -22.23 -23.32 169.52
C VAL A 306 -22.79 -23.29 168.11
N ALA A 307 -23.99 -22.72 167.95
CA ALA A 307 -24.57 -22.47 166.63
C ALA A 307 -23.95 -21.22 165.99
N LEU A 308 -23.63 -21.30 164.70
CA LEU A 308 -23.32 -20.14 163.86
C LEU A 308 -24.63 -19.46 163.42
N PRO A 309 -24.65 -18.14 163.13
CA PRO A 309 -23.50 -17.23 163.05
C PRO A 309 -23.09 -16.63 164.40
N MET A 310 -21.77 -16.48 164.58
CA MET A 310 -21.19 -15.70 165.67
C MET A 310 -19.91 -14.97 165.20
N PRO A 311 -19.52 -13.87 165.86
CA PRO A 311 -18.29 -13.15 165.55
C PRO A 311 -17.04 -14.01 165.81
N ASP A 312 -16.01 -13.89 164.96
CA ASP A 312 -14.79 -14.71 165.06
C ASP A 312 -14.11 -14.57 166.42
N TYR A 313 -14.08 -13.35 166.97
CA TYR A 313 -13.48 -13.09 168.27
C TYR A 313 -14.20 -13.82 169.41
N GLU A 314 -15.53 -14.01 169.34
CA GLU A 314 -16.28 -14.78 170.34
C GLU A 314 -16.02 -16.28 170.20
N LEU A 315 -15.94 -16.78 168.96
CA LEU A 315 -15.65 -18.19 168.68
C LEU A 315 -14.25 -18.55 169.19
N ILE A 316 -13.27 -17.68 168.93
CA ILE A 316 -11.90 -17.80 169.44
C ILE A 316 -11.90 -17.75 170.97
N SER A 317 -12.60 -16.79 171.59
CA SER A 317 -12.66 -16.66 173.06
C SER A 317 -13.23 -17.90 173.75
N ARG A 318 -14.26 -18.53 173.18
CA ARG A 318 -14.83 -19.78 173.71
C ARG A 318 -13.91 -20.98 173.49
N LEU A 319 -13.25 -21.08 172.34
CA LEU A 319 -12.24 -22.10 172.09
C LEU A 319 -11.10 -22.00 173.12
N GLN A 320 -10.66 -20.77 173.41
CA GLN A 320 -9.65 -20.49 174.43
C GLN A 320 -10.09 -21.04 175.80
N LYS A 321 -11.30 -20.69 176.27
CA LYS A 321 -11.83 -21.20 177.54
C LYS A 321 -11.96 -22.73 177.60
N LEU A 322 -12.32 -23.39 176.49
CA LEU A 322 -12.40 -24.85 176.43
C LEU A 322 -11.01 -25.48 176.53
N VAL A 323 -10.03 -24.91 175.81
CA VAL A 323 -8.62 -25.35 175.89
C VAL A 323 -8.09 -25.15 177.31
N ASP A 324 -8.38 -24.01 177.95
CA ASP A 324 -7.98 -23.72 179.33
C ASP A 324 -8.64 -24.72 180.30
N ALA A 325 -9.94 -25.02 180.14
CA ALA A 325 -10.65 -26.00 180.96
C ALA A 325 -10.15 -27.45 180.75
N HIS A 326 -9.81 -27.83 179.51
CA HIS A 326 -9.19 -29.13 179.23
C HIS A 326 -7.78 -29.22 179.82
N HIS A 327 -7.02 -28.11 179.81
CA HIS A 327 -5.72 -28.03 180.48
C HIS A 327 -5.85 -28.29 181.99
N ASP A 328 -6.83 -27.65 182.64
CA ASP A 328 -7.14 -27.85 184.07
C ASP A 328 -7.66 -29.26 184.39
N PHE A 329 -8.49 -29.86 183.52
CA PHE A 329 -8.96 -31.25 183.69
C PHE A 329 -7.82 -32.28 183.50
N THR A 330 -6.93 -32.02 182.55
CA THR A 330 -5.71 -32.83 182.33
C THR A 330 -4.77 -32.77 183.53
N LEU A 331 -4.77 -31.67 184.30
CA LEU A 331 -4.01 -31.53 185.55
C LEU A 331 -4.57 -32.40 186.71
N VAL A 332 -5.87 -32.71 186.74
CA VAL A 332 -6.50 -33.57 187.77
C VAL A 332 -6.42 -35.06 187.41
N SER A 333 -6.41 -35.43 186.12
CA SER A 333 -6.24 -36.81 185.63
C SER A 333 -4.79 -37.31 185.59
N ARG A 334 -3.80 -36.57 186.13
CA ARG A 334 -2.37 -36.97 186.19
C ARG A 334 -1.86 -37.33 187.61
N ARG A 335 -2.72 -37.81 188.52
CA ARG A 335 -2.30 -38.41 189.81
C ARG A 335 -2.00 -39.92 189.77
N TYR A 336 -2.10 -40.56 188.61
CA TYR A 336 -1.50 -41.86 188.32
C TYR A 336 -0.89 -41.80 186.91
N ASP A 337 0.34 -42.27 186.79
CA ASP A 337 1.21 -42.35 185.61
C ASP A 337 1.94 -41.06 185.15
N ASP A 338 3.19 -40.98 185.62
CA ASP A 338 4.36 -40.44 184.93
C ASP A 338 4.97 -41.61 184.11
N PRO A 339 5.44 -41.41 182.85
CA PRO A 339 6.83 -40.97 182.71
C PRO A 339 7.13 -40.02 181.52
N VAL A 340 7.88 -38.95 181.83
CA VAL A 340 9.23 -38.68 181.30
C VAL A 340 9.42 -38.23 179.82
N LEU A 341 9.75 -36.94 179.72
CA LEU A 341 10.85 -36.28 178.97
C LEU A 341 10.97 -36.33 177.41
N ARG A 342 11.58 -35.20 176.98
CA ARG A 342 12.48 -34.95 175.83
C ARG A 342 11.81 -34.53 174.52
N LEU A 343 11.98 -33.25 174.14
CA LEU A 343 13.16 -32.61 173.54
C LEU A 343 13.32 -32.91 172.05
N THR A 344 13.71 -31.85 171.35
CA THR A 344 14.59 -31.80 170.17
C THR A 344 14.00 -32.02 168.78
N THR A 345 13.94 -30.89 168.05
CA THR A 345 14.57 -30.64 166.73
C THR A 345 14.39 -31.67 165.62
N ARG A 346 13.95 -31.20 164.44
CA ARG A 346 14.78 -31.15 163.21
C ARG A 346 13.97 -30.74 161.98
N SER A 347 14.40 -29.66 161.33
CA SER A 347 14.39 -29.48 159.87
C SER A 347 15.26 -30.58 159.19
N PRO A 348 15.62 -30.59 157.88
CA PRO A 348 15.25 -29.70 156.76
C PRO A 348 15.16 -30.43 155.37
N THR A 349 15.25 -29.62 154.30
CA THR A 349 15.79 -29.87 152.95
C THR A 349 14.83 -30.42 151.87
N GLY A 350 14.90 -30.01 150.61
CA GLY A 350 15.81 -29.06 149.96
C GLY A 350 15.72 -29.16 148.42
N GLY A 351 16.32 -28.18 147.73
CA GLY A 351 16.76 -28.25 146.33
C GLY A 351 15.68 -28.01 145.26
N SER A 352 15.96 -27.52 144.05
CA SER A 352 17.23 -27.15 143.40
C SER A 352 16.94 -26.48 142.04
N ARG A 353 17.60 -25.34 141.77
CA ARG A 353 18.35 -24.93 140.54
C ARG A 353 17.71 -24.96 139.12
N ILE A 354 17.66 -23.83 138.40
CA ILE A 354 18.63 -23.22 137.41
C ILE A 354 18.26 -23.52 135.94
N SER A 355 18.16 -22.48 135.09
CA SER A 355 18.99 -22.24 133.87
C SER A 355 18.38 -21.14 132.99
N ARG A 356 19.00 -19.95 132.90
CA ARG A 356 19.79 -19.38 131.77
C ARG A 356 18.99 -18.76 130.61
N THR A 357 19.29 -17.48 130.36
CA THR A 357 19.15 -16.65 129.15
C THR A 357 20.12 -17.14 128.03
N PRO A 358 20.34 -16.52 126.82
CA PRO A 358 19.98 -15.16 126.35
C PRO A 358 19.75 -14.91 124.81
N ASP A 359 19.49 -13.63 124.47
CA ASP A 359 20.02 -12.77 123.37
C ASP A 359 19.58 -12.80 121.88
N ARG A 360 19.36 -11.57 121.35
CA ARG A 360 19.81 -10.88 120.08
C ARG A 360 19.96 -11.67 118.75
N SER A 361 19.97 -11.13 117.53
CA SER A 361 19.79 -9.82 116.85
C SER A 361 20.09 -10.05 115.34
N ARG A 362 19.52 -9.22 114.45
CA ARG A 362 20.12 -8.67 113.20
C ARG A 362 20.50 -9.55 111.98
N TYR A 363 19.84 -9.19 110.86
CA TYR A 363 20.33 -8.78 109.52
C TYR A 363 21.02 -9.75 108.54
N ASP A 364 20.87 -9.33 107.26
CA ASP A 364 21.54 -9.68 106.00
C ASP A 364 21.01 -10.91 105.21
N ASP A 365 20.98 -10.96 103.88
CA ASP A 365 21.40 -10.08 102.76
C ASP A 365 21.06 -10.80 101.43
N SER A 366 21.14 -10.07 100.32
CA SER A 366 21.33 -10.50 98.92
C SER A 366 20.07 -10.84 98.08
N GLY A 367 19.94 -10.38 96.83
CA GLY A 367 20.96 -9.86 95.95
C GLY A 367 20.42 -9.09 94.74
N TYR A 368 21.35 -8.29 94.20
CA TYR A 368 21.31 -7.47 93.00
C TYR A 368 22.07 -8.20 91.88
N THR A 369 21.55 -8.19 90.65
CA THR A 369 22.22 -8.21 89.32
C THR A 369 21.09 -7.92 88.31
N ASP A 370 20.98 -6.82 87.57
CA ASP A 370 21.85 -6.04 86.66
C ASP A 370 22.18 -6.70 85.30
N ALA A 371 22.09 -5.85 84.26
CA ALA A 371 22.50 -5.95 82.84
C ALA A 371 21.70 -6.91 81.90
N ALA A 372 21.49 -6.62 80.60
CA ALA A 372 22.14 -5.69 79.67
C ALA A 372 21.21 -5.29 78.51
N ASP A 373 21.50 -4.10 77.97
CA ASP A 373 21.17 -3.59 76.64
C ASP A 373 21.63 -4.53 75.49
N LEU A 374 21.05 -4.33 74.28
CA LEU A 374 21.77 -3.90 73.06
C LEU A 374 20.89 -4.00 71.79
N ASP A 375 20.71 -2.83 71.17
CA ASP A 375 20.84 -2.47 69.74
C ASP A 375 19.88 -2.99 68.65
N ASP A 376 19.05 -2.04 68.18
CA ASP A 376 19.04 -1.45 66.83
C ASP A 376 19.81 -2.18 65.71
N ILE A 377 19.09 -2.56 64.65
CA ILE A 377 19.55 -2.37 63.26
C ILE A 377 18.32 -2.01 62.40
N ASP A 378 18.26 -0.74 62.00
CA ASP A 378 17.44 -0.20 60.92
C ASP A 378 18.05 -0.52 59.54
N ASP A 379 17.17 -0.58 58.55
CA ASP A 379 17.30 -0.21 57.14
C ASP A 379 18.66 -0.32 56.42
N ASP A 380 18.67 -1.09 55.32
CA ASP A 380 19.36 -0.61 54.13
C ASP A 380 18.64 -0.93 52.81
N ILE A 381 18.72 0.07 51.95
CA ILE A 381 17.85 0.44 50.85
C ILE A 381 18.57 0.10 49.53
N PHE A 382 17.81 -0.43 48.55
CA PHE A 382 18.01 -0.34 47.09
C PHE A 382 19.42 -0.56 46.47
N LYS A 383 19.54 -1.59 45.62
CA LYS A 383 20.10 -1.44 44.24
C LYS A 383 19.86 -2.64 43.31
N ARG A 384 19.21 -2.33 42.17
CA ARG A 384 19.41 -2.85 40.79
C ARG A 384 19.19 -4.35 40.49
N GLN A 385 18.20 -4.64 39.64
CA GLN A 385 18.49 -5.06 38.26
C GLN A 385 17.24 -5.03 37.35
N SER A 386 17.32 -4.18 36.34
CA SER A 386 16.49 -4.16 35.14
C SER A 386 16.96 -5.24 34.16
N ARG A 387 16.03 -5.99 33.55
CA ARG A 387 16.19 -6.56 32.20
C ARG A 387 14.84 -6.63 31.47
N PRO A 388 14.83 -6.49 30.12
CA PRO A 388 13.64 -6.27 29.31
C PRO A 388 13.10 -7.57 28.70
N ILE A 389 11.79 -7.61 28.45
CA ILE A 389 11.14 -8.16 27.24
C ILE A 389 9.99 -7.22 26.89
#